data_AF-A0A1C6B588-F1
#
_entry.id   AF-A0A1C6B588-F1
#
_cell.length_a   1.000
_cell.length_b   1.000
_cell.length_c   1.000
_cell.angle_alpha   90.00
_cell.angle_beta   90.00
_cell.angle_gamma   90.00
#
_symmetry.space_group_name_H-M   'P 1'
#
loop_
_entity.id
_entity.type
_entity.pdbx_description
1 polymer ?
#
loop_
_entity_poly.entity_id
_entity_poly.type
_entity_poly.pdbx_seq_one_letter_code
_entity_poly.pdbx_strand_id
1 'polypeptide(L)'
;MKKYDEIMNKIEVDEAMRKRILSYVENLNLETEKAAKSREESKIRQFRRRTVRNITAAAACIAILLVCTFAWPKLTGPGELETKESVSIANGMVEVKSIDELSAAVGFTVNEVEGLPFTVEKEVYISYWGEMAQIEYTGEGETAVFRKGMGTDDVSGDYNVYSSVKEIMVGANPVTLKGENDVFTLAVWTDGNYAYSLDISKGLSEDEWSEMIQLACANARW
;
A
#
# COMPACT_ATOMS: atom_id res chain seq x y z
N MET A 1 -25.32 8.18 -63.12
CA MET A 1 -25.20 8.50 -61.67
C MET A 1 -26.53 8.82 -60.98
N LYS A 2 -27.56 9.36 -61.65
CA LYS A 2 -28.83 9.75 -61.01
C LYS A 2 -29.68 8.63 -60.38
N LYS A 3 -29.47 7.35 -60.76
CA LYS A 3 -30.26 6.22 -60.22
C LYS A 3 -29.90 5.85 -58.77
N TYR A 4 -28.69 6.17 -58.29
CA TYR A 4 -28.29 5.86 -56.91
C TYR A 4 -28.84 6.91 -55.93
N ASP A 5 -28.80 8.20 -56.29
CA ASP A 5 -29.40 9.28 -55.49
C ASP A 5 -30.92 9.15 -55.35
N GLU A 6 -31.59 8.63 -56.38
CA GLU A 6 -33.04 8.47 -56.41
C GLU A 6 -33.53 7.33 -55.49
N ILE A 7 -32.68 6.33 -55.20
CA ILE A 7 -32.99 5.22 -54.30
C ILE A 7 -32.61 5.58 -52.85
N MET A 8 -31.56 6.40 -52.66
CA MET A 8 -31.16 6.88 -51.33
C MET A 8 -32.22 7.81 -50.71
N ASN A 9 -33.05 8.47 -51.53
CA ASN A 9 -34.12 9.37 -51.12
C ASN A 9 -35.44 8.65 -50.75
N LYS A 10 -35.46 7.31 -50.73
CA LYS A 10 -36.65 6.49 -50.36
C LYS A 10 -36.50 5.68 -49.09
N ILE A 11 -35.36 5.75 -48.40
CA ILE A 11 -35.29 5.37 -46.99
C ILE A 11 -35.60 6.63 -46.19
N GLU A 12 -36.85 7.10 -46.30
CA GLU A 12 -37.36 8.04 -45.33
C GLU A 12 -37.46 7.28 -44.01
N VAL A 13 -36.51 7.55 -43.13
CA VAL A 13 -36.66 7.19 -41.72
C VAL A 13 -37.91 7.91 -41.27
N ASP A 14 -39.00 7.17 -41.13
CA ASP A 14 -40.28 7.67 -40.64
C ASP A 14 -40.05 8.49 -39.38
N GLU A 15 -40.77 9.59 -39.22
CA GLU A 15 -40.54 10.56 -38.15
C GLU A 15 -40.66 9.88 -36.77
N ALA A 16 -41.50 8.84 -36.68
CA ALA A 16 -41.61 7.95 -35.53
C ALA A 16 -40.32 7.14 -35.25
N MET A 17 -39.63 6.67 -36.28
CA MET A 17 -38.36 5.94 -36.14
C MET A 17 -37.22 6.87 -35.76
N ARG A 18 -37.15 8.09 -36.32
CA ARG A 18 -36.17 9.12 -35.90
C ARG A 18 -36.35 9.47 -34.42
N LYS A 19 -37.59 9.68 -33.98
CA LYS A 19 -37.90 10.03 -32.59
C LYS A 19 -37.47 8.92 -31.62
N ARG A 20 -37.67 7.65 -31.99
CA ARG A 20 -37.24 6.50 -31.17
C ARG A 20 -35.73 6.41 -31.05
N ILE A 21 -34.99 6.57 -32.15
CA ILE A 21 -33.51 6.52 -32.14
C ILE A 21 -32.94 7.66 -31.31
N LEU A 22 -33.44 8.89 -31.50
CA LEU A 22 -32.98 10.05 -30.72
C LEU A 22 -33.27 9.88 -29.23
N SER A 23 -34.46 9.40 -28.87
CA SER A 23 -34.80 9.14 -27.47
C SER A 23 -33.95 8.04 -26.83
N TYR A 24 -33.54 7.04 -27.60
CA TYR A 24 -32.70 5.94 -27.11
C TYR A 24 -31.27 6.42 -26.85
N VAL A 25 -30.70 7.20 -27.76
CA VAL A 25 -29.36 7.80 -27.61
C VAL A 25 -29.33 8.81 -26.46
N GLU A 26 -30.37 9.63 -26.32
CA GLU A 26 -30.49 10.59 -25.22
C GLU A 26 -30.57 9.88 -23.86
N ASN A 27 -31.36 8.80 -23.75
CA ASN A 27 -31.44 8.01 -22.53
C ASN A 27 -30.11 7.30 -22.19
N LEU A 28 -29.40 6.77 -23.18
CA LEU A 28 -28.06 6.19 -22.99
C LEU A 28 -27.05 7.22 -22.48
N ASN A 29 -27.05 8.44 -23.02
CA ASN A 29 -26.18 9.51 -22.54
C ASN A 29 -26.57 9.95 -21.11
N LEU A 30 -27.87 10.04 -20.81
CA LEU A 30 -28.35 10.36 -19.47
C LEU A 30 -27.99 9.27 -18.44
N GLU A 31 -28.05 8.00 -18.81
CA GLU A 31 -27.66 6.88 -17.93
C GLU A 31 -26.15 6.83 -17.70
N THR A 32 -25.34 7.07 -18.73
CA THR A 32 -23.87 7.12 -18.60
C THR A 32 -23.41 8.32 -17.77
N GLU A 33 -24.03 9.50 -17.94
CA GLU A 33 -23.76 10.67 -17.11
C GLU A 33 -24.21 10.48 -15.65
N LYS A 34 -25.37 9.86 -15.42
CA LYS A 34 -25.84 9.52 -14.06
C LYS A 34 -24.93 8.50 -13.39
N ALA A 35 -24.49 7.47 -14.12
CA ALA A 35 -23.53 6.48 -13.63
C ALA A 35 -22.19 7.14 -13.27
N ALA A 36 -21.66 8.03 -14.11
CA ALA A 36 -20.44 8.78 -13.85
C ALA A 36 -20.57 9.68 -12.61
N LYS A 37 -21.66 10.47 -12.51
CA LYS A 37 -21.94 11.32 -11.34
C LYS A 37 -22.12 10.52 -10.05
N SER A 38 -22.83 9.38 -10.09
CA SER A 38 -23.00 8.52 -8.92
C SER A 38 -21.67 7.89 -8.46
N ARG A 39 -20.78 7.56 -9.40
CA ARG A 39 -19.44 7.02 -9.11
C ARG A 39 -18.54 8.09 -8.50
N GLU A 40 -18.62 9.32 -8.98
CA GLU A 40 -17.89 10.46 -8.42
C GLU A 40 -18.42 10.88 -7.04
N GLU A 41 -19.73 10.96 -6.86
CA GLU A 41 -20.36 11.20 -5.56
C GLU A 41 -20.03 10.10 -4.54
N SER A 42 -19.95 8.83 -4.96
CA SER A 42 -19.57 7.73 -4.07
C SER A 42 -18.11 7.83 -3.59
N LYS A 43 -17.18 8.24 -4.48
CA LYS A 43 -15.77 8.48 -4.13
C LYS A 43 -15.64 9.68 -3.17
N ILE A 44 -16.35 10.78 -3.44
CA ILE A 44 -16.37 11.97 -2.57
C ILE A 44 -16.97 11.63 -1.20
N ARG A 45 -18.03 10.81 -1.15
CA ARG A 45 -18.69 10.40 0.10
C ARG A 45 -17.81 9.44 0.91
N GLN A 46 -17.07 8.54 0.25
CA GLN A 46 -16.10 7.66 0.89
C GLN A 46 -14.90 8.46 1.44
N PHE A 47 -14.38 9.43 0.68
CA PHE A 47 -13.32 10.32 1.11
C PHE A 47 -13.75 11.19 2.31
N ARG A 48 -14.92 11.84 2.23
CA ARG A 48 -15.49 12.65 3.33
C ARG A 48 -15.73 11.83 4.60
N ARG A 49 -16.16 10.57 4.50
CA ARG A 49 -16.29 9.67 5.68
C ARG A 49 -14.94 9.37 6.33
N ARG A 50 -13.88 9.16 5.52
CA ARG A 50 -12.51 8.90 5.99
C ARG A 50 -11.92 10.13 6.68
N THR A 51 -12.12 11.32 6.13
CA THR A 51 -11.60 12.58 6.69
C THR A 51 -12.35 13.03 7.95
N VAL A 52 -13.68 12.92 7.99
CA VAL A 52 -14.47 13.35 9.17
C VAL A 52 -14.18 12.48 10.40
N ARG A 53 -13.94 11.16 10.22
CA ARG A 53 -13.56 10.27 11.32
C ARG A 53 -12.23 10.64 11.98
N ASN A 54 -11.32 11.25 11.20
CA ASN A 54 -10.00 11.69 11.68
C ASN A 54 -10.05 13.08 12.33
N ILE A 55 -10.98 13.95 11.93
CA ILE A 55 -11.09 15.32 12.47
C ILE A 55 -11.85 15.35 13.81
N THR A 56 -12.81 14.45 14.04
CA THR A 56 -13.55 14.40 15.33
C THR A 56 -12.66 14.04 16.54
N ALA A 57 -11.55 13.33 16.32
CA ALA A 57 -10.59 13.00 17.38
C ALA A 57 -9.69 14.19 17.77
N ALA A 58 -9.43 15.13 16.85
CA ALA A 58 -8.49 16.23 17.08
C ALA A 58 -9.05 17.35 17.99
N ALA A 59 -10.36 17.58 18.00
CA ALA A 59 -10.97 18.64 18.81
C ALA A 59 -11.00 18.33 20.32
N ALA A 60 -11.04 17.05 20.71
CA ALA A 60 -11.01 16.65 22.12
C ALA A 60 -9.60 16.81 22.75
N CYS A 61 -8.54 16.64 21.95
CA CYS A 61 -7.16 16.74 22.43
C CYS A 61 -6.76 18.18 22.83
N ILE A 62 -7.33 19.19 22.18
CA ILE A 62 -7.03 20.61 22.47
C ILE A 62 -7.54 21.02 23.86
N ALA A 63 -8.65 20.44 24.34
CA ALA A 63 -9.19 20.72 25.67
C ALA A 63 -8.33 20.10 26.80
N ILE A 64 -7.69 18.95 26.54
CA ILE A 64 -6.85 18.24 27.52
C ILE A 64 -5.49 18.95 27.69
N LEU A 65 -4.92 19.49 26.60
CA LEU A 65 -3.63 20.19 26.63
C LEU A 65 -3.65 21.48 27.47
N LEU A 66 -4.79 22.17 27.59
CA LEU A 66 -4.91 23.39 28.41
C LEU A 66 -4.97 23.11 29.92
N VAL A 67 -5.30 21.88 30.35
CA VAL A 67 -5.31 21.49 31.77
C VAL A 67 -3.91 21.09 32.23
N CYS A 68 -3.09 20.50 31.35
CA CYS A 68 -1.74 20.04 31.67
C CYS A 68 -0.73 21.18 31.89
N THR A 69 -0.88 22.32 31.21
CA THR A 69 0.04 23.47 31.36
C THR A 69 -0.08 24.18 32.71
N PHE A 70 -1.21 24.04 33.41
CA PHE A 70 -1.44 24.72 34.68
C PHE A 70 -0.91 23.95 35.91
N ALA A 71 -0.64 22.64 35.78
CA ALA A 71 -0.22 21.78 36.89
C ALA A 71 1.29 21.44 36.92
N TRP A 72 2.06 21.84 35.89
CA TRP A 72 3.44 21.37 35.70
C TRP A 72 4.55 21.96 36.63
N PRO A 73 4.45 23.14 37.26
CA PRO A 73 5.60 23.70 37.98
C PRO A 73 5.82 23.10 39.39
N LYS A 74 5.11 22.03 39.76
CA LYS A 74 5.16 21.45 41.13
C LYS A 74 5.91 20.11 41.27
N LEU A 75 6.49 19.54 40.20
CA LEU A 75 6.94 18.14 40.22
C LEU A 75 8.36 17.82 39.72
N THR A 76 9.22 18.78 39.41
CA THR A 76 10.60 18.47 38.97
C THR A 76 11.65 19.07 39.91
N GLY A 77 12.10 18.28 40.89
CA GLY A 77 13.43 18.42 41.47
C GLY A 77 14.49 17.82 40.52
N PRO A 78 15.76 18.24 40.61
CA PRO A 78 16.78 17.84 39.65
C PRO A 78 17.29 16.44 39.95
N GLY A 79 17.08 15.51 39.01
CA GLY A 79 17.59 14.15 39.04
C GLY A 79 18.31 13.83 37.73
N GLU A 80 19.64 13.81 37.84
CA GLU A 80 20.70 13.20 37.02
C GLU A 80 20.34 12.51 35.69
N LEU A 81 21.05 12.94 34.64
CA LEU A 81 21.09 12.32 33.32
C LEU A 81 21.89 11.01 33.38
N GLU A 82 21.21 9.87 33.35
CA GLU A 82 21.84 8.61 32.97
C GLU A 82 21.51 8.25 31.52
N THR A 83 22.57 8.19 30.71
CA THR A 83 22.57 7.68 29.34
C THR A 83 22.31 6.18 29.36
N LYS A 84 21.04 5.78 29.22
CA LYS A 84 20.65 4.44 28.77
C LYS A 84 20.26 4.52 27.30
N GLU A 85 20.74 3.55 26.52
CA GLU A 85 20.41 3.33 25.11
C GLU A 85 18.94 3.67 24.85
N SER A 86 18.75 4.68 24.01
CA SER A 86 17.45 5.20 23.65
C SER A 86 16.75 4.19 22.75
N VAL A 87 15.94 3.31 23.33
CA VAL A 87 14.76 2.78 22.62
C VAL A 87 13.88 4.00 22.36
N SER A 88 13.99 4.57 21.17
CA SER A 88 13.07 5.60 20.70
C SER A 88 11.68 4.97 20.60
N ILE A 89 10.91 5.04 21.68
CA ILE A 89 9.47 4.72 21.73
C ILE A 89 8.76 5.80 20.91
N ALA A 90 8.87 5.72 19.60
CA ALA A 90 8.08 6.50 18.67
C ALA A 90 6.70 5.83 18.60
N ASN A 91 5.78 6.30 19.44
CA ASN A 91 4.32 6.10 19.35
C ASN A 91 3.86 4.77 18.73
N GLY A 92 4.16 3.64 19.38
CA GLY A 92 3.69 2.30 18.97
C GLY A 92 4.64 1.50 18.08
N MET A 93 5.78 2.05 17.67
CA MET A 93 6.88 1.30 17.05
C MET A 93 7.82 0.77 18.13
N VAL A 94 8.10 -0.53 18.12
CA VAL A 94 8.95 -1.20 19.12
C VAL A 94 9.97 -2.06 18.41
N GLU A 95 11.24 -1.74 18.62
CA GLU A 95 12.36 -2.60 18.21
C GLU A 95 12.49 -3.78 19.18
N VAL A 96 12.64 -4.98 18.63
CA VAL A 96 12.77 -6.25 19.37
C VAL A 96 14.05 -6.97 18.98
N LYS A 97 14.48 -7.94 19.79
CA LYS A 97 15.83 -8.52 19.69
C LYS A 97 15.94 -9.71 18.75
N SER A 98 14.81 -10.28 18.32
CA SER A 98 14.80 -11.49 17.50
C SER A 98 13.51 -11.63 16.70
N ILE A 99 13.54 -12.49 15.70
CA ILE A 99 12.39 -12.88 14.88
C ILE A 99 11.25 -13.52 15.71
N ASP A 100 11.59 -14.25 16.77
CA ASP A 100 10.61 -14.85 17.70
C ASP A 100 9.89 -13.78 18.52
N GLU A 101 10.64 -12.81 19.05
CA GLU A 101 10.05 -11.66 19.75
C GLU A 101 9.19 -10.81 18.80
N LEU A 102 9.59 -10.66 17.53
CA LEU A 102 8.82 -9.95 16.51
C LEU A 102 7.50 -10.67 16.23
N SER A 103 7.55 -11.99 16.02
CA SER A 103 6.37 -12.82 15.80
C SER A 103 5.40 -12.76 16.98
N ALA A 104 5.93 -12.79 18.21
CA ALA A 104 5.12 -12.63 19.42
C ALA A 104 4.49 -11.24 19.53
N ALA A 105 5.22 -10.19 19.14
CA ALA A 105 4.75 -8.81 19.20
C ALA A 105 3.63 -8.50 18.19
N VAL A 106 3.65 -9.14 17.01
CA VAL A 106 2.63 -8.93 15.95
C VAL A 106 1.52 -9.98 15.94
N GLY A 107 1.67 -11.05 16.71
CA GLY A 107 0.65 -12.10 16.84
C GLY A 107 0.53 -13.06 15.66
N PHE A 108 1.51 -13.08 14.75
CA PHE A 108 1.61 -14.03 13.64
C PHE A 108 3.08 -14.37 13.36
N THR A 109 3.34 -15.53 12.75
CA THR A 109 4.69 -15.96 12.41
C THR A 109 5.31 -15.04 11.35
N VAL A 110 6.52 -14.56 11.64
CA VAL A 110 7.38 -13.83 10.71
C VAL A 110 8.61 -14.70 10.44
N ASN A 111 9.03 -14.76 9.18
CA ASN A 111 10.24 -15.46 8.76
C ASN A 111 11.23 -14.43 8.20
N GLU A 112 12.51 -14.73 8.32
CA GLU A 112 13.57 -13.97 7.67
C GLU A 112 13.57 -14.21 6.16
N VAL A 113 14.11 -13.24 5.43
CA VAL A 113 14.25 -13.31 3.98
C VAL A 113 15.60 -13.94 3.66
N GLU A 114 15.57 -15.10 3.02
CA GLU A 114 16.77 -15.74 2.48
C GLU A 114 17.01 -15.30 1.03
N GLY A 115 18.27 -15.38 0.58
CA GLY A 115 18.63 -15.13 -0.82
C GLY A 115 18.77 -13.66 -1.21
N LEU A 116 18.95 -12.75 -0.23
CA LEU A 116 19.27 -11.35 -0.50
C LEU A 116 20.53 -11.22 -1.37
N PRO A 117 20.61 -10.21 -2.26
CA PRO A 117 21.69 -10.07 -3.25
C PRO A 117 22.99 -9.49 -2.68
N PHE A 118 23.19 -9.61 -1.36
CA PHE A 118 24.34 -9.19 -0.57
C PHE A 118 24.42 -10.01 0.74
N THR A 119 25.60 -10.10 1.34
CA THR A 119 25.77 -10.74 2.66
C THR A 119 25.22 -9.85 3.76
N VAL A 120 24.28 -10.35 4.56
CA VAL A 120 23.72 -9.61 5.71
C VAL A 120 24.75 -9.53 6.84
N GLU A 121 25.03 -8.31 7.30
CA GLU A 121 25.91 -8.03 8.44
C GLU A 121 25.12 -7.64 9.71
N LYS A 122 23.95 -7.02 9.52
CA LYS A 122 23.09 -6.55 10.59
C LYS A 122 21.62 -6.70 10.23
N GLU A 123 20.83 -7.07 11.24
CA GLU A 123 19.38 -7.17 11.20
C GLU A 123 18.76 -6.33 12.32
N VAL A 124 17.64 -5.66 12.02
CA VAL A 124 16.85 -4.90 13.00
C VAL A 124 15.38 -5.30 12.84
N TYR A 125 14.74 -5.69 13.94
CA TYR A 125 13.36 -6.17 13.96
C TYR A 125 12.46 -5.14 14.61
N ILE A 126 11.40 -4.72 13.92
CA ILE A 126 10.52 -3.63 14.37
C ILE A 126 9.06 -4.06 14.25
N SER A 127 8.33 -4.00 15.36
CA SER A 127 6.86 -4.10 15.38
C SER A 127 6.24 -2.72 15.24
N TYR A 128 5.29 -2.59 14.31
CA TYR A 128 4.49 -1.38 14.09
C TYR A 128 3.09 -1.61 14.65
N TRP A 129 2.80 -0.98 15.80
CA TRP A 129 1.52 -1.06 16.52
C TRP A 129 1.02 -2.48 16.84
N GLY A 130 1.89 -3.49 16.78
CA GLY A 130 1.51 -4.89 16.91
C GLY A 130 0.73 -5.45 15.72
N GLU A 131 0.67 -4.74 14.59
CA GLU A 131 -0.12 -5.13 13.41
C GLU A 131 0.75 -5.43 12.18
N MET A 132 1.97 -4.90 12.14
CA MET A 132 2.91 -5.09 11.03
C MET A 132 4.32 -5.34 11.56
N ALA A 133 4.95 -6.36 10.99
CA ALA A 133 6.35 -6.68 11.21
C ALA A 133 7.22 -6.02 10.14
N GLN A 134 8.36 -5.48 10.54
CA GLN A 134 9.42 -5.01 9.66
C GLN A 134 10.75 -5.64 10.07
N ILE A 135 11.53 -6.07 9.07
CA ILE A 135 12.91 -6.49 9.24
C ILE A 135 13.76 -5.62 8.32
N GLU A 136 14.73 -4.91 8.88
CA GLU A 136 15.73 -4.17 8.14
C GLU A 136 17.03 -4.98 8.10
N TYR A 137 17.55 -5.18 6.89
CA TYR A 137 18.83 -5.85 6.64
C TYR A 137 19.83 -4.82 6.15
N THR A 138 21.08 -4.93 6.60
CA THR A 138 22.20 -4.11 6.10
C THR A 138 23.43 -4.98 5.91
N GLY A 139 24.15 -4.76 4.82
CA GLY A 139 25.43 -5.43 4.57
C GLY A 139 26.02 -5.04 3.22
N GLU A 140 27.35 -5.08 3.10
CA GLU A 140 28.07 -4.70 1.86
C GLU A 140 27.76 -3.27 1.33
N GLY A 141 27.26 -2.37 2.18
CA GLY A 141 26.83 -1.02 1.79
C GLY A 141 25.43 -0.94 1.19
N GLU A 142 24.70 -2.06 1.15
CA GLU A 142 23.32 -2.18 0.69
C GLU A 142 22.35 -2.39 1.86
N THR A 143 21.06 -2.15 1.61
CA THR A 143 19.97 -2.34 2.57
C THR A 143 18.80 -3.05 1.94
N ALA A 144 18.06 -3.82 2.75
CA ALA A 144 16.74 -4.32 2.38
C ALA A 144 15.75 -4.14 3.51
N VAL A 145 14.49 -3.87 3.18
CA VAL A 145 13.39 -3.72 4.14
C VAL A 145 12.28 -4.70 3.77
N PHE A 146 12.10 -5.72 4.60
CA PHE A 146 10.98 -6.64 4.50
C PHE A 146 9.86 -6.20 5.42
N ARG A 147 8.61 -6.25 4.95
CA ARG A 147 7.42 -6.07 5.80
C ARG A 147 6.39 -7.15 5.56
N LYS A 148 5.70 -7.50 6.65
CA LYS A 148 4.53 -8.37 6.66
C LYS A 148 3.45 -7.76 7.54
N GLY A 149 2.26 -7.56 7.00
CA GLY A 149 1.11 -7.05 7.75
C GLY A 149 -0.16 -7.84 7.44
N MET A 150 -1.15 -7.75 8.32
CA MET A 150 -2.46 -8.37 8.08
C MET A 150 -3.23 -7.66 6.95
N GLY A 151 -3.99 -8.44 6.18
CA GLY A 151 -4.82 -7.95 5.09
C GLY A 151 -4.13 -8.06 3.73
N THR A 152 -4.62 -7.28 2.78
CA THR A 152 -4.19 -7.34 1.36
C THR A 152 -3.70 -6.00 0.83
N ASP A 153 -3.70 -4.97 1.67
CA ASP A 153 -3.27 -3.63 1.29
C ASP A 153 -1.73 -3.55 1.27
N ASP A 154 -1.17 -2.75 0.36
CA ASP A 154 0.28 -2.57 0.22
C ASP A 154 0.91 -2.02 1.53
N VAL A 155 1.86 -2.77 2.10
CA VAL A 155 2.56 -2.45 3.37
C VAL A 155 3.93 -1.80 3.18
N SER A 156 4.37 -1.58 1.93
CA SER A 156 5.67 -1.00 1.61
C SER A 156 5.89 0.39 2.18
N GLY A 157 4.82 1.13 2.49
CA GLY A 157 4.88 2.53 2.90
C GLY A 157 5.50 3.44 1.84
N ASP A 158 5.65 2.92 0.61
CA ASP A 158 6.20 3.63 -0.53
C ASP A 158 5.07 4.26 -1.34
N TYR A 159 5.14 5.58 -1.51
CA TYR A 159 4.16 6.38 -2.26
C TYR A 159 4.77 6.95 -3.56
N ASN A 160 5.94 6.46 -3.97
CA ASN A 160 6.62 6.87 -5.18
C ASN A 160 5.87 6.38 -6.42
N VAL A 161 6.13 7.06 -7.55
CA VAL A 161 5.61 6.67 -8.85
C VAL A 161 6.76 6.10 -9.67
N TYR A 162 6.60 4.85 -10.08
CA TYR A 162 7.61 4.11 -10.82
C TYR A 162 7.32 4.12 -12.31
N SER A 163 8.36 4.22 -13.13
CA SER A 163 8.24 4.16 -14.59
C SER A 163 8.11 2.73 -15.10
N SER A 164 8.61 1.75 -14.33
CA SER A 164 8.51 0.32 -14.63
C SER A 164 7.71 -0.38 -13.53
N VAL A 165 6.59 -0.99 -13.91
CA VAL A 165 5.76 -1.82 -13.03
C VAL A 165 5.44 -3.11 -13.76
N LYS A 166 5.78 -4.25 -13.17
CA LYS A 166 5.62 -5.56 -13.79
C LYS A 166 5.03 -6.56 -12.81
N GLU A 167 4.08 -7.37 -13.26
CA GLU A 167 3.54 -8.47 -12.48
C GLU A 167 4.19 -9.78 -12.93
N ILE A 168 4.72 -10.54 -11.96
CA ILE A 168 5.27 -11.89 -12.15
C ILE A 168 4.51 -12.89 -11.28
N MET A 169 4.52 -14.15 -11.69
CA MET A 169 3.92 -15.24 -10.90
C MET A 169 5.02 -15.98 -10.14
N VAL A 170 4.94 -15.98 -8.81
CA VAL A 170 5.79 -16.81 -7.96
C VAL A 170 4.90 -17.83 -7.25
N GLY A 171 4.97 -19.09 -7.70
CA GLY A 171 4.00 -20.11 -7.30
C GLY A 171 2.58 -19.75 -7.76
N ALA A 172 1.65 -19.65 -6.81
CA ALA A 172 0.26 -19.25 -7.06
C ALA A 172 -0.01 -17.76 -6.82
N ASN A 173 0.95 -17.01 -6.27
CA ASN A 173 0.76 -15.63 -5.84
C ASN A 173 1.31 -14.66 -6.90
N PRO A 174 0.52 -13.68 -7.36
CA PRO A 174 1.01 -12.60 -8.19
C PRO A 174 1.87 -11.65 -7.34
N VAL A 175 3.05 -11.32 -7.85
CA VAL A 175 3.99 -10.36 -7.25
C VAL A 175 4.11 -9.17 -8.20
N THR A 176 3.89 -7.97 -7.69
CA THR A 176 4.12 -6.73 -8.43
C THR A 176 5.51 -6.19 -8.12
N LEU A 177 6.38 -6.15 -9.12
CA LEU A 177 7.67 -5.48 -9.11
C LEU A 177 7.52 -4.02 -9.54
N LYS A 178 8.21 -3.11 -8.87
CA LYS A 178 8.23 -1.67 -9.13
C LYS A 178 9.67 -1.15 -9.18
N GLY A 179 9.95 -0.28 -10.15
CA GLY A 179 11.31 0.18 -10.44
C GLY A 179 11.41 1.22 -11.55
N GLU A 180 12.62 1.41 -12.05
CA GLU A 180 12.92 2.34 -13.15
C GLU A 180 13.74 1.67 -14.23
N ASN A 181 13.41 1.91 -15.50
CA ASN A 181 14.14 1.39 -16.66
C ASN A 181 14.37 -0.14 -16.61
N ASP A 182 13.33 -0.89 -16.23
CA ASP A 182 13.35 -2.36 -16.05
C ASP A 182 14.35 -2.87 -14.99
N VAL A 183 14.77 -1.98 -14.08
CA VAL A 183 15.51 -2.31 -12.86
C VAL A 183 14.59 -2.08 -11.66
N PHE A 184 14.30 -3.15 -10.92
CA PHE A 184 13.30 -3.18 -9.86
C PHE A 184 13.94 -3.17 -8.48
N THR A 185 13.42 -2.35 -7.57
CA THR A 185 13.87 -2.25 -6.17
C THR A 185 12.80 -2.69 -5.18
N LEU A 186 11.53 -2.73 -5.59
CA LEU A 186 10.42 -3.03 -4.71
C LEU A 186 9.55 -4.16 -5.28
N ALA A 187 9.32 -5.18 -4.47
CA ALA A 187 8.31 -6.20 -4.71
C ALA A 187 7.18 -6.11 -3.68
N VAL A 188 5.93 -6.19 -4.13
CA VAL A 188 4.75 -6.24 -3.26
C VAL A 188 3.84 -7.40 -3.68
N TRP A 189 3.33 -8.15 -2.70
CA TRP A 189 2.44 -9.29 -2.95
C TRP A 189 1.54 -9.58 -1.76
N THR A 190 0.57 -10.47 -1.96
CA THR A 190 -0.33 -10.96 -0.92
C THR A 190 -0.63 -12.44 -1.13
N ASP A 191 -0.82 -13.17 -0.04
CA ASP A 191 -1.36 -14.54 -0.05
C ASP A 191 -2.88 -14.58 0.19
N GLY A 192 -3.52 -13.40 0.23
CA GLY A 192 -4.94 -13.20 0.53
C GLY A 192 -5.26 -12.95 2.01
N ASN A 193 -4.37 -13.33 2.93
CA ASN A 193 -4.51 -13.08 4.37
C ASN A 193 -3.51 -12.04 4.88
N TYR A 194 -2.31 -12.05 4.32
CA TYR A 194 -1.22 -11.15 4.65
C TYR A 194 -0.73 -10.42 3.40
N ALA A 195 -0.28 -9.19 3.62
CA ALA A 195 0.40 -8.37 2.63
C ALA A 195 1.89 -8.32 2.96
N TYR A 196 2.68 -8.34 1.91
CA TYR A 196 4.12 -8.41 1.96
C TYR A 196 4.73 -7.33 1.09
N SER A 197 5.86 -6.79 1.53
CA SER A 197 6.73 -5.97 0.69
C SER A 197 8.19 -6.29 0.97
N LEU A 198 9.01 -6.24 -0.08
CA LEU A 198 10.45 -6.30 0.03
C LEU A 198 11.04 -5.17 -0.82
N ASP A 199 11.66 -4.21 -0.15
CA ASP A 199 12.44 -3.13 -0.78
C ASP A 199 13.92 -3.44 -0.66
N ILE A 200 14.69 -3.29 -1.73
CA ILE A 200 16.14 -3.53 -1.79
C ILE A 200 16.79 -2.33 -2.47
N SER A 201 17.81 -1.76 -1.82
CA SER A 201 18.54 -0.59 -2.36
C SER A 201 19.24 -0.90 -3.69
N LYS A 202 19.73 -2.14 -3.82
CA LYS A 202 20.26 -2.69 -5.05
C LYS A 202 19.12 -3.01 -6.01
N GLY A 203 19.09 -2.32 -7.14
CA GLY A 203 18.18 -2.64 -8.24
C GLY A 203 18.51 -3.99 -8.88
N LEU A 204 17.49 -4.82 -9.08
CA LEU A 204 17.60 -6.15 -9.65
C LEU A 204 16.75 -6.28 -10.92
N SER A 205 17.13 -7.22 -11.77
CA SER A 205 16.31 -7.68 -12.90
C SER A 205 15.10 -8.50 -12.41
N GLU A 206 14.13 -8.69 -13.30
CA GLU A 206 12.96 -9.54 -13.05
C GLU A 206 13.32 -11.00 -12.73
N ASP A 207 14.32 -11.55 -13.42
CA ASP A 207 14.75 -12.94 -13.22
C ASP A 207 15.37 -13.11 -11.82
N GLU A 208 16.21 -12.17 -11.39
CA GLU A 208 16.79 -12.16 -10.04
C GLU A 208 15.71 -12.05 -8.95
N TRP A 209 14.71 -11.19 -9.14
CA TRP A 209 13.55 -11.10 -8.24
C TRP A 209 12.76 -12.41 -8.18
N SER A 210 12.53 -13.04 -9.34
CA SER A 210 11.79 -14.29 -9.43
C SER A 210 12.50 -15.42 -8.69
N GLU A 211 13.82 -15.55 -8.85
CA GLU A 211 14.63 -16.54 -8.15
C GLU A 211 14.64 -16.31 -6.64
N MET A 212 14.86 -15.07 -6.19
CA MET A 212 14.93 -14.73 -4.77
C MET A 212 13.58 -14.97 -4.06
N ILE A 213 12.47 -14.51 -4.64
CA ILE A 213 11.15 -14.72 -4.01
C ILE A 213 10.78 -16.21 -4.01
N GLN A 214 11.15 -16.97 -5.05
CA GLN A 214 10.95 -18.42 -5.05
C GLN A 214 11.71 -19.10 -3.90
N LEU A 215 12.95 -18.71 -3.62
CA LEU A 215 13.73 -19.22 -2.49
C LEU A 215 13.10 -18.86 -1.15
N ALA A 216 12.65 -17.61 -0.99
CA ALA A 216 11.92 -17.18 0.21
C ALA A 216 10.61 -17.96 0.40
N CYS A 217 9.90 -18.28 -0.70
CA CYS A 217 8.68 -19.08 -0.67
C CYS A 217 8.91 -20.59 -0.47
N ALA A 218 10.03 -21.15 -0.90
CA ALA A 218 10.32 -22.58 -0.77
C ALA A 218 10.76 -22.95 0.66
N ASN A 219 11.48 -22.06 1.33
CA ASN A 219 12.02 -22.29 2.67
C ASN A 219 11.02 -21.95 3.78
N ALA A 220 10.17 -20.94 3.56
CA ALA A 220 8.98 -20.77 4.37
C ALA A 220 7.92 -21.76 3.88
N ARG A 221 7.69 -22.86 4.61
CA ARG A 221 6.48 -23.68 4.43
C ARG A 221 5.27 -22.81 4.82
N TRP A 222 4.77 -22.01 3.88
CA TRP A 222 3.52 -21.24 3.97
C TRP A 222 2.29 -22.15 4.01
#